data_AF-A0AAN8P6S6-F1
#
_entry.id   AF-A0AAN8P6S6-F1
#
_cell.length_a   1.000
_cell.length_b   1.000
_cell.length_c   1.000
_cell.angle_alpha   90.00
_cell.angle_beta   90.00
_cell.angle_gamma   90.00
#
_symmetry.space_group_name_H-M   'P 1'
#
loop_
_entity.id
_entity.type
_entity.pdbx_description
1 polymer ?
#
loop_
_entity_poly.entity_id
_entity_poly.type
_entity_poly.pdbx_seq_one_letter_code
_entity_poly.pdbx_strand_id
1 'polypeptide(L)' 'MGIEPAFYVGIKSGNFYAFSPCGHMTTEKTAKFWSQTAIPHGTNGFDAVCPFCATSLSGYPGYTRLIFQDNVD' A
#
# COMPACT_ATOMS: atom_id res chain seq x y z
N MET A 1 6.53 3.84 -12.76
CA MET A 1 6.38 3.80 -11.29
C MET A 1 5.54 5.01 -10.89
N GLY A 2 4.57 4.87 -9.99
CA GLY A 2 3.84 6.02 -9.42
C GLY A 2 2.69 6.61 -10.26
N ILE A 3 2.13 5.86 -11.22
CA ILE A 3 0.97 6.32 -12.01
C ILE A 3 -0.37 6.03 -11.30
N GLU A 4 -0.33 5.30 -10.19
CA GLU A 4 -1.50 5.10 -9.35
C GLU A 4 -1.61 6.26 -8.37
N PRO A 5 -2.81 6.85 -8.24
CA PRO A 5 -3.01 7.95 -7.32
C PRO A 5 -2.78 7.47 -5.89
N ALA A 6 -2.12 8.31 -5.08
CA ALA A 6 -1.92 8.07 -3.65
C ALA A 6 -3.24 8.10 -2.84
N PHE A 7 -4.32 8.53 -3.49
CA PHE A 7 -5.66 8.71 -2.96
C PHE A 7 -6.67 8.09 -3.92
N TYR A 8 -7.83 7.69 -3.41
CA TYR A 8 -8.91 7.10 -4.19
C TYR A 8 -9.43 8.10 -5.25
N VAL A 9 -9.22 7.79 -6.54
CA VAL A 9 -9.78 8.56 -7.68
C VAL A 9 -10.88 7.76 -8.34
N GLY A 10 -12.00 7.58 -7.64
CA GLY A 10 -13.30 7.22 -8.24
C GLY A 10 -13.35 5.92 -9.05
N ILE A 11 -12.54 4.91 -8.73
CA ILE A 11 -12.65 3.61 -9.40
C ILE A 11 -13.84 2.86 -8.77
N LYS A 12 -14.96 2.82 -9.50
CA LYS A 12 -16.28 2.34 -9.04
C LYS A 12 -16.41 0.84 -8.71
N SER A 13 -15.31 0.08 -8.67
CA SER A 13 -15.34 -1.33 -8.29
C SER A 13 -13.92 -1.86 -8.13
N GLY A 14 -13.57 -2.40 -6.96
CA GLY A 14 -12.28 -3.07 -6.76
C GLY A 14 -11.94 -3.35 -5.30
N ASN A 15 -11.16 -4.42 -5.08
CA ASN A 15 -10.56 -4.71 -3.77
C ASN A 15 -9.39 -3.75 -3.50
N PHE A 16 -9.59 -2.80 -2.61
CA PHE A 16 -8.56 -1.90 -2.07
C PHE A 16 -7.88 -2.45 -0.82
N TYR A 17 -6.62 -2.08 -0.67
CA TYR A 17 -5.77 -2.47 0.45
C TYR A 17 -5.09 -1.24 1.02
N ALA A 18 -4.82 -1.24 2.32
CA ALA A 18 -4.07 -0.19 2.99
C ALA A 18 -2.74 -0.73 3.52
N PHE A 19 -1.66 0.01 3.30
CA PHE A 19 -0.36 -0.28 3.90
C PHE A 19 -0.39 -0.09 5.41
N SER A 20 0.27 -0.98 6.15
CA SER A 20 0.39 -0.88 7.61
C SER A 20 1.81 -0.46 8.00
N PRO A 21 2.02 0.55 8.85
CA PRO A 21 1.00 1.23 9.68
C PRO A 21 0.42 2.52 9.07
N CYS A 22 0.91 2.98 7.91
CA CYS A 22 0.63 4.34 7.44
C CYS A 22 -0.77 4.57 6.84
N GLY A 23 -1.53 3.51 6.54
CA GLY A 23 -2.91 3.60 6.06
C GLY A 23 -3.09 4.02 4.61
N HIS A 24 -2.01 4.33 3.87
CA HIS A 24 -2.13 4.69 2.46
C HIS A 24 -2.77 3.56 1.66
N MET A 25 -3.79 3.92 0.89
CA MET A 25 -4.64 2.98 0.17
C MET A 25 -4.13 2.78 -1.25
N THR A 26 -4.28 1.57 -1.76
CA THR A 26 -3.88 1.21 -3.11
C THR A 26 -4.62 -0.03 -3.61
N THR A 27 -4.39 -0.43 -4.86
CA THR A 27 -4.91 -1.66 -5.43
C THR A 27 -4.20 -2.89 -4.85
N GLU A 28 -4.83 -4.07 -4.92
CA GLU A 28 -4.18 -5.32 -4.50
C GLU A 28 -2.82 -5.55 -5.15
N LYS A 29 -2.74 -5.28 -6.46
CA LYS A 29 -1.53 -5.48 -7.26
C LYS A 29 -0.36 -4.68 -6.69
N THR A 30 -0.64 -3.46 -6.29
CA THR A 30 0.36 -2.51 -5.81
C THR A 30 0.72 -2.75 -4.37
N ALA A 31 -0.25 -3.11 -3.53
CA ALA A 31 0.01 -3.59 -2.18
C ALA A 31 0.98 -4.80 -2.18
N LYS A 32 0.68 -5.81 -3.01
CA LYS A 32 1.55 -6.99 -3.18
C LYS A 32 2.93 -6.62 -3.68
N PHE A 33 3.02 -5.83 -4.75
CA PHE A 33 4.29 -5.44 -5.35
C PHE A 33 5.21 -4.75 -4.32
N TRP A 34 4.72 -3.73 -3.62
CA TRP A 34 5.54 -2.96 -2.68
C TRP A 34 5.83 -3.70 -1.37
N SER A 35 4.98 -4.63 -0.95
CA SER A 35 5.27 -5.51 0.21
C SER A 35 6.44 -6.48 -0.02
N GLN A 36 6.71 -6.83 -1.28
CA GLN A 36 7.76 -7.77 -1.67
C GLN A 36 9.01 -7.06 -2.21
N THR A 37 8.90 -5.76 -2.49
CA THR A 37 10.00 -4.94 -2.99
C THR A 37 10.82 -4.44 -1.81
N ALA A 38 11.96 -5.10 -1.58
CA ALA A 38 12.99 -4.66 -0.67
C ALA A 38 13.67 -3.39 -1.21
N ILE A 39 13.49 -2.25 -0.52
CA ILE A 39 14.20 -1.00 -0.85
C ILE A 39 15.39 -0.86 0.09
N PRO A 40 16.58 -0.52 -0.42
CA PRO A 40 17.72 -0.21 0.42
C PRO A 40 17.38 0.96 1.36
N HIS A 41 17.47 0.70 2.66
CA HIS A 41 17.21 1.65 3.73
C HIS A 41 18.46 1.78 4.61
N GLY A 42 19.09 2.95 4.56
CA GLY A 42 20.36 3.22 5.23
C GLY A 42 21.52 2.38 4.68
N THR A 43 22.47 2.02 5.55
CA THR A 43 23.73 1.37 5.13
C THR A 43 23.64 -0.16 5.11
N ASN A 44 22.63 -0.77 5.76
CA ASN A 44 22.57 -2.23 5.99
C ASN A 44 21.16 -2.85 5.97
N GLY A 45 20.10 -2.09 5.66
CA GLY A 45 18.72 -2.59 5.68
C GLY A 45 18.09 -2.69 4.30
N PHE A 46 17.30 -3.74 4.06
CA PHE A 46 16.40 -3.84 2.91
C PHE A 46 14.99 -4.00 3.47
N ASP A 47 14.21 -2.93 3.40
CA ASP A 47 12.87 -2.89 3.97
C ASP A 47 11.84 -2.65 2.88
N ALA A 48 10.70 -3.35 2.97
CA ALA A 48 9.52 -2.97 2.21
C ALA A 48 8.96 -1.67 2.83
N VAL A 49 8.74 -0.66 1.99
CA VAL A 49 8.24 0.65 2.45
C VAL A 49 7.02 1.07 1.64
N CYS A 50 6.16 1.87 2.26
CA CYS A 50 5.08 2.53 1.55
C CYS A 50 5.66 3.50 0.51
N PRO A 51 5.28 3.40 -0.79
CA PRO A 51 5.83 4.25 -1.84
C PRO A 51 5.37 5.71 -1.76
N PHE A 52 4.36 6.01 -0.92
CA PHE A 52 3.79 7.35 -0.82
C PHE A 52 4.43 8.20 0.29
N CYS A 53 4.82 7.56 1.39
CA CYS A 53 5.35 8.26 2.58
C CYS A 53 6.65 7.66 3.13
N ALA A 54 7.22 6.66 2.46
CA ALA A 54 8.45 5.95 2.85
C ALA A 54 8.41 5.27 4.23
N THR A 55 7.23 5.16 4.87
CA THR A 55 7.09 4.41 6.13
C THR A 55 7.34 2.92 5.88
N SER A 56 8.21 2.31 6.68
CA SER A 56 8.44 0.86 6.65
C SER A 56 7.16 0.09 6.91
N LEU A 57 6.91 -0.91 6.07
CA LEU A 57 5.76 -1.78 6.21
C LEU A 57 5.98 -2.75 7.37
N SER A 58 5.00 -2.83 8.26
CA SER A 58 5.09 -3.64 9.47
C SER A 58 4.15 -4.84 9.44
N GLY A 59 4.60 -5.97 9.98
CA GLY A 59 3.85 -7.22 10.00
C GLY A 59 3.87 -7.96 8.65
N TYR A 60 3.28 -9.15 8.61
CA TYR A 60 3.11 -9.91 7.38
C TYR A 60 1.63 -9.90 6.95
N PRO A 61 1.28 -9.42 5.74
CA PRO A 61 2.16 -9.05 4.63
C PRO A 61 2.50 -7.54 4.54
N GLY A 62 2.28 -6.73 5.58
CA GLY A 62 2.56 -5.28 5.53
C GLY A 62 1.45 -4.43 4.91
N TYR A 63 0.30 -5.04 4.59
CA TYR A 63 -0.91 -4.39 4.14
C TYR A 63 -2.15 -5.18 4.55
N THR A 64 -3.32 -4.53 4.58
CA THR A 64 -4.61 -5.15 4.93
C THR A 64 -5.68 -4.84 3.88
N ARG A 65 -6.62 -5.77 3.66
CA ARG A 65 -7.76 -5.54 2.76
C ARG A 65 -8.78 -4.66 3.46
N LEU A 66 -9.23 -3.60 2.78
CA LEU A 66 -10.32 -2.77 3.30
C LEU A 66 -11.65 -3.51 3.17
N ILE A 67 -12.52 -3.38 4.17
CA ILE A 67 -13.85 -4.01 4.19
C ILE A 67 -14.97 -3.06 3.76
N PHE A 68 -14.72 -1.76 3.77
CA PHE A 68 -15.62 -0.73 3.27
C PHE A 68 -14.97 -0.05 2.07
N GLN A 69 -15.50 -0.37 0.89
CA GLN A 69 -14.94 0.04 -0.40
C GLN A 69 -16.01 0.50 -1.38
N ASP A 70 -17.27 0.21 -1.07
CA ASP A 70 -18.42 0.75 -1.75
C ASP A 70 -19.06 1.83 -0.88
N ASN A 71 -19.72 2.75 -1.56
CA ASN A 71 -20.37 3.89 -0.95
C ASN A 71 -21.30 3.40 0.17
N VAL A 72 -21.19 4.03 1.34
CA VAL A 72 -22.37 4.26 2.17
C VAL A 72 -23.43 4.82 1.21
N ASP A 73 -24.51 4.08 1.02
CA ASP A 73 -25.75 4.61 0.44
C ASP A 73 -26.16 5.91 1.15
#